data_AF-V8FYU3-F1
#
_entry.id   AF-V8FYU3-F1
#
_cell.length_a   1.000
_cell.length_b   1.000
_cell.length_c   1.000
_cell.angle_alpha   90.00
_cell.angle_beta   90.00
_cell.angle_gamma   90.00
#
_symmetry.space_group_name_H-M   'P 1'
#
loop_
_entity.id
_entity.type
_entity.pdbx_description
1 polymer ?
#
loop_
_entity_poly.entity_id
_entity_poly.type
_entity_poly.pdbx_seq_one_letter_code
_entity_poly.pdbx_strand_id
1 'polypeptide(L)'
;MNLCACIILLAFPLVRSGLLWLAITAMLILLSCFYYNLDTALIYKSYLLLGLGIPLLLILAITRRHSSSKQLSTHTFSLPIWSKVGYIATLCLTLGMANYAINRNENILSNGQSLIFKLAPADPRSLLQGDYMELNYEELTVASTEGLTYTPSFWHQDETSYFLFMLDDKGIAHTCSISQSYPSEFANCLPNVVMKVKRDYAGKHHFPSHQYFFAEGKATHFAQAEYGEFKVDKDGNAVLKQLLDKNLTPL
;
A
#
# COMPACT_ATOMS: atom_id res chain seq x y z
N MET A 1 6.42 -30.92 -6.14
CA MET A 1 5.20 -30.44 -6.84
C MET A 1 4.37 -31.57 -7.45
N ASN A 2 5.00 -32.53 -8.16
CA ASN A 2 4.29 -33.58 -8.90
C ASN A 2 3.51 -34.60 -8.03
N LEU A 3 3.94 -34.84 -6.79
CA LEU A 3 3.33 -35.87 -5.92
C LEU A 3 1.97 -35.43 -5.32
N CYS A 4 1.81 -34.15 -5.00
CA CYS A 4 0.56 -33.62 -4.44
C CYS A 4 -0.56 -33.52 -5.47
N ALA A 5 -0.25 -33.15 -6.71
CA ALA A 5 -1.23 -33.11 -7.80
C ALA A 5 -1.83 -34.50 -8.06
N CYS A 6 -1.00 -35.56 -8.01
CA CYS A 6 -1.45 -36.94 -8.12
C CYS A 6 -2.39 -37.35 -6.97
N ILE A 7 -2.08 -36.96 -5.72
CA ILE A 7 -2.91 -37.29 -4.55
C ILE A 7 -4.27 -36.59 -4.60
N ILE A 8 -4.33 -35.33 -5.04
CA ILE A 8 -5.60 -34.58 -5.17
C ILE A 8 -6.48 -35.18 -6.27
N LEU A 9 -5.89 -35.56 -7.41
CA LEU A 9 -6.62 -36.23 -8.51
C LEU A 9 -7.11 -37.63 -8.13
N LEU A 10 -6.34 -38.38 -7.31
CA LEU A 10 -6.74 -39.69 -6.80
C LEU A 10 -7.78 -39.60 -5.67
N ALA A 11 -7.74 -38.56 -4.83
CA ALA A 11 -8.66 -38.39 -3.71
C ALA A 11 -10.07 -37.94 -4.15
N PHE A 12 -10.19 -37.15 -5.22
CA PHE A 12 -11.46 -36.62 -5.73
C PHE A 12 -12.52 -37.69 -6.06
N PRO A 13 -12.18 -38.85 -6.67
CA PRO A 13 -13.15 -39.93 -6.91
C PRO A 13 -13.41 -40.87 -5.71
N LEU A 14 -12.63 -40.83 -4.62
CA LEU A 14 -12.65 -41.87 -3.58
C LEU A 14 -13.61 -41.61 -2.39
N VAL A 15 -14.33 -40.49 -2.33
CA VAL A 15 -15.41 -40.17 -1.35
C VAL A 15 -14.98 -40.32 0.13
N ARG A 16 -13.68 -40.43 0.44
CA ARG A 16 -13.19 -40.65 1.81
C ARG A 16 -12.73 -39.33 2.42
N SER A 17 -13.50 -38.83 3.39
CA SER A 17 -13.30 -37.52 4.04
C SER A 17 -11.90 -37.33 4.64
N GLY A 18 -11.28 -38.38 5.17
CA GLY A 18 -9.92 -38.32 5.74
C GLY A 18 -8.81 -38.06 4.70
N LEU A 19 -8.94 -38.63 3.49
CA LEU A 19 -7.99 -38.40 2.39
C LEU A 19 -8.10 -36.97 1.84
N LEU A 20 -9.31 -36.42 1.81
CA LEU A 20 -9.56 -35.04 1.40
C LEU A 20 -8.95 -34.05 2.39
N TRP A 21 -9.15 -34.25 3.69
CA TRP A 21 -8.52 -33.41 4.72
C TRP A 21 -6.99 -33.49 4.68
N LEU A 22 -6.42 -34.68 4.50
CA LEU A 22 -4.96 -34.86 4.35
C LEU A 22 -4.43 -34.15 3.09
N ALA A 23 -5.17 -34.22 1.97
CA ALA A 23 -4.79 -33.52 0.75
C ALA A 23 -4.84 -31.99 0.91
N ILE A 24 -5.86 -31.46 1.59
CA ILE A 24 -5.97 -30.03 1.89
C ILE A 24 -4.83 -29.57 2.80
N THR A 25 -4.54 -30.29 3.88
CA THR A 25 -3.45 -29.92 4.79
C THR A 25 -2.09 -30.01 4.09
N ALA A 26 -1.84 -31.05 3.30
CA ALA A 26 -0.63 -31.17 2.48
C ALA A 26 -0.52 -30.02 1.46
N MET A 27 -1.63 -29.62 0.83
CA MET A 27 -1.67 -28.48 -0.08
C MET A 27 -1.37 -27.16 0.63
N LEU A 28 -1.93 -26.91 1.82
CA LEU A 28 -1.65 -25.71 2.61
C LEU A 28 -0.19 -25.65 3.07
N ILE A 29 0.37 -26.76 3.53
CA ILE A 29 1.78 -26.84 3.93
C ILE A 29 2.68 -26.57 2.72
N LEU A 30 2.39 -27.18 1.57
CA LEU A 30 3.18 -27.00 0.35
C LEU A 30 3.09 -25.57 -0.16
N LEU A 31 1.90 -24.96 -0.14
CA LEU A 31 1.71 -23.56 -0.50
C LEU A 31 2.45 -22.62 0.46
N SER A 32 2.45 -22.93 1.76
CA SER A 32 3.23 -22.19 2.77
C SER A 32 4.73 -22.28 2.48
N CYS A 33 5.28 -23.49 2.32
CA CYS A 33 6.70 -23.67 1.99
C CYS A 33 7.09 -23.02 0.65
N PHE A 34 6.22 -23.08 -0.36
CA PHE A 34 6.43 -22.44 -1.65
C PHE A 34 6.42 -20.90 -1.53
N TYR A 35 5.52 -20.36 -0.72
CA TYR A 35 5.42 -18.93 -0.47
C TYR A 35 6.66 -18.41 0.26
N TYR A 36 7.11 -19.09 1.33
CA TYR A 36 8.28 -18.71 2.12
C TYR A 36 9.64 -19.07 1.49
N ASN A 37 9.68 -19.65 0.30
CA ASN A 37 10.92 -19.81 -0.45
C ASN A 37 11.37 -18.44 -0.99
N LEU A 38 12.34 -17.81 -0.32
CA LEU A 38 12.81 -16.45 -0.62
C LEU A 38 13.70 -16.36 -1.87
N ASP A 39 14.17 -17.49 -2.41
CA ASP A 39 15.08 -17.50 -3.57
C ASP A 39 14.35 -17.21 -4.89
N THR A 40 13.02 -17.36 -4.90
CA THR A 40 12.19 -17.21 -6.09
C THR A 40 11.30 -15.98 -5.99
N ALA A 41 11.40 -15.12 -7.01
CA ALA A 41 10.61 -13.90 -7.05
C ALA A 41 9.10 -14.20 -7.06
N LEU A 42 8.31 -13.36 -6.39
CA LEU A 42 6.86 -13.51 -6.29
C LEU A 42 6.19 -13.59 -7.67
N ILE A 43 6.75 -12.90 -8.67
CA ILE A 43 6.22 -12.93 -10.04
C ILE A 43 6.34 -14.32 -10.68
N TYR A 44 7.42 -15.05 -10.45
CA TYR A 44 7.55 -16.42 -10.97
C TYR A 44 6.58 -17.37 -10.27
N LYS A 45 6.34 -17.13 -8.98
CA LYS A 45 5.34 -17.89 -8.20
C LYS A 45 3.93 -17.69 -8.75
N SER A 46 3.57 -16.46 -9.13
CA SER A 46 2.26 -16.18 -9.72
C SER A 46 2.11 -16.81 -11.11
N TYR A 47 3.13 -16.76 -11.97
CA TYR A 47 3.10 -17.44 -13.27
C TYR A 47 2.95 -18.96 -13.14
N LEU A 48 3.63 -19.55 -12.17
CA LEU A 48 3.53 -20.99 -11.91
C LEU A 48 2.12 -21.37 -11.43
N LEU A 49 1.54 -20.62 -10.49
CA LEU A 49 0.17 -20.84 -10.03
C LEU A 49 -0.87 -20.65 -11.13
N LEU A 50 -0.69 -19.64 -11.98
CA LEU A 50 -1.53 -19.40 -13.15
C LEU A 50 -1.40 -20.57 -14.14
N GLY A 51 -0.18 -21.03 -14.39
CA GLY A 51 0.11 -22.20 -15.23
C GLY A 51 -0.50 -23.50 -14.71
N LEU A 52 -0.62 -23.67 -13.40
CA LEU A 52 -1.33 -24.81 -12.77
C LEU A 52 -2.86 -24.63 -12.78
N GLY A 53 -3.34 -23.40 -12.64
CA GLY A 53 -4.77 -23.07 -12.60
C GLY A 53 -5.46 -23.24 -13.96
N ILE A 54 -4.79 -22.90 -15.07
CA ILE A 54 -5.35 -23.03 -16.43
C ILE A 54 -5.76 -24.48 -16.75
N PRO A 55 -4.91 -25.51 -16.59
CA PRO A 55 -5.29 -26.91 -16.80
C PRO A 55 -6.46 -27.33 -15.93
N LEU A 56 -6.49 -26.91 -14.65
CA LEU A 56 -7.56 -27.22 -13.72
C LEU A 56 -8.90 -26.62 -14.18
N LEU A 57 -8.90 -25.37 -14.62
CA LEU A 57 -10.06 -24.71 -15.23
C LEU A 57 -10.52 -25.39 -16.52
N LEU A 58 -9.58 -25.82 -17.37
CA LEU A 58 -9.88 -26.57 -18.59
C LEU A 58 -10.52 -27.93 -18.28
N ILE A 59 -9.96 -28.69 -17.34
CA ILE A 59 -10.52 -29.97 -16.88
C ILE A 59 -11.92 -29.74 -16.31
N LEU A 60 -12.13 -28.69 -15.50
CA LEU A 60 -13.45 -28.35 -14.95
C LEU A 60 -14.45 -27.96 -16.06
N ALA A 61 -14.02 -27.21 -17.07
CA ALA A 61 -14.86 -26.86 -18.21
C ALA A 61 -15.24 -28.08 -19.07
N ILE A 62 -14.30 -28.99 -19.30
CA ILE A 62 -14.51 -30.24 -20.05
C ILE A 62 -15.42 -31.20 -19.28
N THR A 63 -15.17 -31.40 -17.98
CA THR A 63 -16.01 -32.24 -17.12
C THR A 63 -17.41 -31.68 -16.94
N ARG A 64 -17.59 -30.35 -16.86
CA ARG A 64 -18.93 -29.73 -16.92
C ARG A 64 -19.64 -29.95 -18.25
N ARG A 65 -18.90 -29.96 -19.37
CA ARG A 65 -19.47 -30.25 -20.70
C ARG A 65 -19.85 -31.72 -20.85
N HIS A 66 -19.06 -32.65 -20.29
CA HIS A 66 -19.28 -34.09 -20.39
C HIS A 66 -20.21 -34.68 -19.34
N SER A 67 -20.35 -34.03 -18.19
CA SER A 67 -21.40 -34.37 -17.24
C SER A 67 -22.74 -33.99 -17.88
N SER A 68 -23.41 -34.96 -18.51
CA SER A 68 -24.79 -34.83 -18.97
C SER A 68 -25.57 -34.13 -17.88
N SER A 69 -26.04 -32.93 -18.19
CA SER A 69 -26.86 -32.10 -17.33
C SER A 69 -27.94 -32.98 -16.70
N LYS A 70 -27.77 -33.36 -15.42
CA LYS A 70 -28.94 -33.43 -14.56
C LYS A 70 -29.45 -32.00 -14.62
N GLN A 71 -30.60 -31.83 -15.26
CA GLN A 71 -31.27 -30.57 -15.49
C GLN A 71 -31.56 -29.94 -14.12
N LEU A 72 -30.53 -29.31 -13.56
CA LEU A 72 -30.65 -28.39 -12.47
C LEU A 72 -31.35 -27.22 -13.11
N SER A 73 -32.60 -26.98 -12.70
CA SER A 73 -33.43 -25.89 -13.17
C SER A 73 -32.58 -24.63 -13.24
N THR A 74 -32.13 -24.30 -14.45
CA THR A 74 -31.49 -23.03 -14.71
C THR A 74 -32.60 -22.02 -14.57
N HIS A 75 -32.79 -21.51 -13.36
CA HIS A 75 -33.32 -20.17 -13.22
C HIS A 75 -32.38 -19.30 -14.04
N THR A 76 -32.79 -18.98 -15.26
CA THR A 76 -32.18 -17.92 -16.04
C THR A 76 -32.35 -16.70 -15.16
N PHE A 77 -31.30 -16.33 -14.44
CA PHE A 77 -31.29 -15.13 -13.64
C PHE A 77 -31.24 -13.97 -14.65
N SER A 78 -32.40 -13.62 -15.20
CA SER A 78 -32.58 -12.45 -16.03
C SER A 78 -32.45 -11.27 -15.10
N LEU A 79 -31.23 -10.76 -14.98
CA LEU A 79 -30.95 -9.52 -14.28
C LEU A 79 -31.89 -8.45 -14.87
N PRO A 80 -32.84 -7.89 -14.09
CA PRO A 80 -33.75 -6.86 -14.59
C PRO A 80 -32.91 -5.72 -15.15
N ILE A 81 -33.38 -5.03 -16.19
CA ILE A 81 -32.62 -3.95 -16.84
C ILE A 81 -32.12 -2.91 -15.80
N TRP A 82 -32.91 -2.65 -14.76
CA TRP A 82 -32.56 -1.82 -13.60
C TRP A 82 -31.33 -2.29 -12.82
N SER A 83 -31.10 -3.60 -12.71
CA SER A 83 -29.88 -4.14 -12.08
C SER A 83 -28.64 -3.89 -12.95
N LYS A 84 -28.76 -3.94 -14.29
CA LYS A 84 -27.65 -3.57 -15.20
C LYS A 84 -27.31 -2.09 -15.10
N VAL A 85 -28.34 -1.22 -15.03
CA VAL A 85 -28.15 0.21 -14.79
C VAL A 85 -27.48 0.45 -13.43
N GLY A 86 -27.89 -0.28 -12.40
CA GLY A 86 -27.25 -0.24 -11.07
C GLY A 86 -25.75 -0.58 -11.12
N TYR A 87 -25.36 -1.67 -11.80
CA TYR A 87 -23.95 -2.04 -11.94
C TYR A 87 -23.14 -0.97 -12.69
N ILE A 88 -23.68 -0.42 -13.77
CA ILE A 88 -23.01 0.65 -14.53
C ILE A 88 -22.88 1.92 -13.69
N ALA A 89 -23.94 2.32 -12.98
CA ALA A 89 -23.92 3.49 -12.11
C ALA A 89 -22.88 3.35 -11.00
N THR A 90 -22.82 2.19 -10.33
CA THR A 90 -21.81 1.90 -9.32
C THR A 90 -20.40 1.91 -9.91
N LEU A 91 -20.18 1.30 -11.08
CA LEU A 91 -18.89 1.33 -11.77
C LEU A 91 -18.46 2.77 -12.12
N CYS A 92 -19.38 3.58 -12.66
CA CYS A 92 -19.10 4.98 -12.97
C CYS A 92 -18.79 5.78 -11.70
N LEU A 93 -19.50 5.53 -10.60
CA LEU A 93 -19.26 6.21 -9.33
C LEU A 93 -17.88 5.85 -8.75
N THR A 94 -17.51 4.57 -8.73
CA THR A 94 -16.20 4.13 -8.21
C THR A 94 -15.07 4.67 -9.07
N LEU A 95 -15.20 4.63 -10.40
CA LEU A 95 -14.23 5.23 -11.32
C LEU A 95 -14.16 6.75 -11.14
N GLY A 96 -15.29 7.43 -10.97
CA GLY A 96 -15.33 8.88 -10.75
C GLY A 96 -14.60 9.29 -9.47
N MET A 97 -14.84 8.58 -8.36
CA MET A 97 -14.14 8.82 -7.09
C MET A 97 -12.63 8.55 -7.20
N ALA A 98 -12.24 7.46 -7.86
CA ALA A 98 -10.83 7.13 -8.07
C ALA A 98 -10.11 8.19 -8.92
N ASN A 99 -10.72 8.61 -10.04
CA ASN A 99 -10.16 9.64 -10.90
C ASN A 99 -10.08 11.01 -10.22
N TYR A 100 -11.07 11.35 -9.38
CA TYR A 100 -11.02 12.57 -8.58
C TYR A 100 -9.83 12.55 -7.60
N ALA A 101 -9.62 11.43 -6.91
CA ALA A 101 -8.48 11.27 -5.99
C ALA A 101 -7.12 11.36 -6.73
N ILE A 102 -7.02 10.74 -7.91
CA ILE A 102 -5.82 10.84 -8.77
C ILE A 102 -5.57 12.29 -9.16
N ASN A 103 -6.57 12.97 -9.72
CA ASN A 103 -6.43 14.35 -10.18
C ASN A 103 -6.05 15.32 -9.04
N ARG A 104 -6.60 15.09 -7.83
CA ARG A 104 -6.21 15.85 -6.64
C ARG A 104 -4.72 15.68 -6.31
N ASN A 105 -4.22 14.45 -6.29
CA ASN A 105 -2.82 14.17 -5.98
C ASN A 105 -1.88 14.68 -7.08
N GLU A 106 -2.24 14.51 -8.36
CA GLU A 106 -1.49 15.05 -9.49
C GLU A 106 -1.39 16.58 -9.43
N ASN A 107 -2.49 17.25 -9.08
CA ASN A 107 -2.48 18.71 -8.91
C ASN A 107 -1.54 19.15 -7.77
N ILE A 108 -1.45 18.38 -6.68
CA ILE A 108 -0.48 18.63 -5.61
C ILE A 108 0.94 18.42 -6.13
N LEU A 109 1.20 17.35 -6.88
CA LEU A 109 2.52 17.05 -7.45
C LEU A 109 2.99 18.13 -8.44
N SER A 110 2.08 18.67 -9.26
CA SER A 110 2.39 19.68 -10.27
C SER A 110 2.53 21.09 -9.71
N ASN A 111 1.60 21.50 -8.83
CA ASN A 111 1.48 22.89 -8.37
C ASN A 111 1.94 23.11 -6.92
N GLY A 112 2.25 22.03 -6.19
CA GLY A 112 2.68 22.10 -4.80
C GLY A 112 4.11 22.60 -4.63
N GLN A 113 4.37 23.21 -3.48
CA GLN A 113 5.70 23.63 -3.06
C GLN A 113 6.55 22.40 -2.77
N SER A 114 7.80 22.40 -3.23
CA SER A 114 8.75 21.31 -2.99
C SER A 114 9.41 21.47 -1.63
N LEU A 115 9.38 20.42 -0.80
CA LEU A 115 10.08 20.34 0.47
C LEU A 115 10.88 19.03 0.52
N ILE A 116 12.17 19.11 0.80
CA ILE A 116 13.04 17.94 0.90
C ILE A 116 13.28 17.63 2.37
N PHE A 117 12.98 16.40 2.80
CA PHE A 117 13.19 15.95 4.17
C PHE A 117 14.24 14.87 4.23
N LYS A 118 15.12 14.93 5.23
CA LYS A 118 16.14 13.90 5.47
C LYS A 118 15.51 12.67 6.13
N LEU A 119 15.81 11.51 5.57
CA LEU A 119 15.34 10.22 6.07
C LEU A 119 16.21 9.76 7.25
N ALA A 120 15.56 9.23 8.27
CA ALA A 120 16.22 8.49 9.34
C ALA A 120 16.40 7.03 8.90
N PRO A 121 17.45 6.33 9.38
CA PRO A 121 17.66 4.92 9.06
C PRO A 121 16.45 4.09 9.48
N ALA A 122 15.86 3.34 8.55
CA ALA A 122 14.74 2.45 8.81
C ALA A 122 15.01 1.10 8.12
N ASP A 123 14.55 0.01 8.74
CA ASP A 123 14.74 -1.33 8.20
C ASP A 123 13.83 -1.55 6.97
N PRO A 124 14.40 -1.88 5.79
CA PRO A 124 13.68 -1.74 4.52
C PRO A 124 12.92 -3.01 4.06
N ARG A 125 12.42 -3.87 4.96
CA ARG A 125 11.77 -5.12 4.52
C ARG A 125 10.54 -5.55 5.31
N SER A 126 9.44 -5.74 4.58
CA SER A 126 8.31 -6.55 5.00
C SER A 126 8.14 -7.74 4.08
N LEU A 127 8.08 -8.92 4.67
CA LEU A 127 8.04 -10.17 3.93
C LEU A 127 6.67 -10.48 3.31
N LEU A 128 5.59 -9.93 3.89
CA LEU A 128 4.21 -10.30 3.51
C LEU A 128 3.55 -9.33 2.53
N GLN A 129 3.96 -8.06 2.53
CA GLN A 129 3.35 -7.00 1.71
C GLN A 129 4.14 -6.67 0.43
N GLY A 130 5.23 -7.41 0.18
CA GLY A 130 6.13 -7.16 -0.95
C GLY A 130 7.29 -6.22 -0.60
N ASP A 131 8.07 -5.86 -1.61
CA ASP A 131 9.24 -4.99 -1.46
C ASP A 131 8.80 -3.53 -1.23
N TYR A 132 8.92 -3.07 0.02
CA TYR A 132 8.74 -1.68 0.39
C TYR A 132 9.79 -1.25 1.41
N MET A 133 10.07 0.05 1.47
CA MET A 133 10.91 0.66 2.50
C MET A 133 10.06 1.50 3.44
N GLU A 134 10.23 1.30 4.74
CA GLU A 134 9.65 2.19 5.74
C GLU A 134 10.42 3.53 5.73
N LEU A 135 9.70 4.63 5.78
CA LEU A 135 10.24 5.98 5.73
C LEU A 135 10.07 6.64 7.10
N ASN A 136 11.19 6.84 7.78
CA ASN A 136 11.28 7.69 8.96
C ASN A 136 11.98 9.00 8.59
N TYR A 137 11.64 10.09 9.27
CA TYR A 137 12.20 11.42 8.99
C TYR A 137 12.92 11.95 10.23
N GLU A 138 14.14 12.47 10.06
CA GLU A 138 14.92 13.02 11.18
C GLU A 138 14.16 14.17 11.87
N GLU A 139 13.47 14.97 11.06
CA GLU A 139 12.70 16.13 11.48
C GLU A 139 11.60 15.81 12.51
N LEU A 140 10.91 14.67 12.34
CA LEU A 140 9.90 14.18 13.29
C LEU A 140 10.52 13.78 14.64
N THR A 141 11.76 13.29 14.61
CA THR A 141 12.47 12.85 15.83
C THR A 141 12.79 14.05 16.72
N VAL A 142 13.28 15.14 16.12
CA VAL A 142 13.60 16.39 16.85
C VAL A 142 12.33 17.03 17.41
N ALA A 143 11.29 17.16 16.59
CA ALA A 143 9.98 17.69 17.00
C ALA A 143 9.36 16.92 18.19
N SER A 144 9.55 15.61 18.25
CA SER A 144 9.07 14.78 19.37
C SER A 144 9.90 14.93 20.65
N THR A 145 11.16 15.39 20.53
CA THR A 145 12.10 15.52 21.65
C THR A 145 12.00 16.90 22.32
N GLU A 146 11.65 17.96 21.58
CA GLU A 146 11.51 19.34 22.11
C GLU A 146 10.23 19.61 22.91
N GLY A 147 9.77 18.64 23.70
CA GLY A 147 9.01 18.96 24.91
C GLY A 147 7.61 19.55 24.71
N LEU A 148 6.87 19.15 23.68
CA LEU A 148 5.40 19.20 23.76
C LEU A 148 4.96 18.14 24.78
N THR A 149 5.04 18.48 26.06
CA THR A 149 4.64 17.64 27.20
C THR A 149 3.13 17.48 27.13
N TYR A 150 2.68 16.48 26.38
CA TYR A 150 1.27 16.26 26.13
C TYR A 150 0.81 15.04 26.92
N THR A 151 -0.23 15.22 27.73
CA THR A 151 -0.85 14.13 28.47
C THR A 151 -1.61 13.25 27.48
N PRO A 152 -1.24 11.96 27.32
CA PRO A 152 -1.99 11.07 26.44
C PRO A 152 -3.43 10.97 26.94
N SER A 153 -4.39 11.47 26.17
CA SER A 153 -5.81 11.32 26.46
C SER A 153 -6.42 10.34 25.46
N PHE A 154 -7.18 9.38 25.97
CA PHE A 154 -7.83 8.32 25.18
C PHE A 154 -8.86 8.87 24.17
N TRP A 155 -9.22 10.16 24.28
CA TRP A 155 -10.26 10.83 23.51
C TRP A 155 -9.72 11.80 22.45
N HIS A 156 -8.41 11.99 22.33
CA HIS A 156 -7.78 12.84 21.30
C HIS A 156 -7.17 12.00 20.19
N GLN A 157 -8.02 11.12 19.65
CA GLN A 157 -7.70 10.32 18.49
C GLN A 157 -7.72 11.24 17.25
N ASP A 158 -6.62 11.29 16.51
CA ASP A 158 -6.47 11.99 15.22
C ASP A 158 -6.39 13.53 15.24
N GLU A 159 -5.81 14.14 16.27
CA GLU A 159 -5.48 15.57 16.18
C GLU A 159 -4.45 15.82 15.08
N THR A 160 -4.86 16.62 14.08
CA THR A 160 -3.97 17.07 13.01
C THR A 160 -3.16 18.26 13.53
N SER A 161 -1.84 18.14 13.47
CA SER A 161 -0.92 19.25 13.75
C SER A 161 -0.40 19.84 12.46
N TYR A 162 -0.14 21.14 12.50
CA TYR A 162 0.33 21.93 11.37
C TYR A 162 1.79 22.26 11.60
N PHE A 163 2.65 21.73 10.74
CA PHE A 163 4.09 21.96 10.78
C PHE A 163 4.43 23.09 9.81
N LEU A 164 5.19 24.07 10.30
CA LEU A 164 5.76 25.15 9.50
C LEU A 164 7.25 24.88 9.32
N PHE A 165 7.79 25.24 8.16
CA PHE A 165 9.17 24.92 7.80
C PHE A 165 9.97 26.15 7.41
N MET A 166 11.29 26.06 7.57
CA MET A 166 12.27 26.90 6.89
C MET A 166 13.05 26.04 5.90
N LEU A 167 13.49 26.63 4.80
CA LEU A 167 14.33 25.95 3.81
C LEU A 167 15.78 26.40 3.97
N ASP A 168 16.69 25.45 3.93
CA ASP A 168 18.12 25.69 3.74
C ASP A 168 18.45 26.03 2.27
N ASP A 169 19.67 26.48 2.00
CA ASP A 169 20.18 26.85 0.67
C ASP A 169 20.06 25.70 -0.36
N LYS A 170 20.00 24.45 0.12
CA LYS A 170 19.84 23.24 -0.69
C LYS A 170 18.38 22.81 -0.89
N GLY A 171 17.41 23.57 -0.36
CA GLY A 171 15.99 23.20 -0.41
C GLY A 171 15.58 22.13 0.61
N ILE A 172 16.42 21.86 1.60
CA ILE A 172 16.13 20.94 2.71
C ILE A 172 15.25 21.68 3.73
N ALA A 173 14.14 21.07 4.10
CA ALA A 173 13.16 21.63 5.01
C ALA A 173 13.46 21.25 6.47
N HIS A 174 13.49 22.25 7.33
CA HIS A 174 13.65 22.14 8.78
C HIS A 174 12.40 22.65 9.49
N THR A 175 11.95 22.00 10.56
CA THR A 175 10.77 22.46 11.32
C THR A 175 11.11 23.77 11.99
N CYS A 176 10.26 24.74 11.73
CA CYS A 176 10.34 26.08 12.31
C CYS A 176 9.43 26.18 13.53
N SER A 177 8.18 25.70 13.40
CA SER A 177 7.21 25.68 14.48
C SER A 177 6.10 24.66 14.23
N ILE A 178 5.40 24.29 15.30
CA ILE A 178 4.29 23.34 15.27
C ILE A 178 3.07 24.02 15.89
N SER A 179 1.94 23.98 15.21
CA SER A 179 0.67 24.54 15.66
C SER A 179 -0.42 23.47 15.68
N GLN A 180 -1.36 23.58 16.62
CA GLN A 180 -2.55 22.71 16.67
C GLN A 180 -3.68 23.19 15.76
N SER A 181 -3.67 24.48 15.38
CA SER A 181 -4.61 25.09 14.44
C SER A 181 -3.87 25.62 13.21
N TYR A 182 -4.61 25.83 12.12
CA TYR A 182 -4.02 26.38 10.91
C TYR A 182 -3.43 27.77 11.22
N PRO A 183 -2.13 28.00 10.97
CA PRO A 183 -1.45 29.22 11.40
C PRO A 183 -1.97 30.44 10.62
N SER A 184 -2.28 31.52 11.35
CA SER A 184 -2.60 32.83 10.76
C SER A 184 -1.35 33.67 10.50
N GLU A 185 -0.26 33.39 11.22
CA GLU A 185 1.03 34.08 11.11
C GLU A 185 2.14 33.07 10.86
N PHE A 186 3.04 33.42 9.93
CA PHE A 186 4.13 32.53 9.49
C PHE A 186 5.50 32.90 10.08
N ALA A 187 5.56 33.92 10.96
CA ALA A 187 6.78 34.41 11.60
C ALA A 187 8.00 34.42 10.64
N ASN A 188 9.11 33.80 11.04
CA ASN A 188 10.33 33.64 10.22
C ASN A 188 10.33 32.39 9.33
N CYS A 189 9.24 31.63 9.31
CA CYS A 189 9.09 30.41 8.52
C CYS A 189 8.74 30.75 7.07
N LEU A 190 8.78 29.75 6.18
CA LEU A 190 8.33 29.94 4.81
C LEU A 190 6.86 30.41 4.77
N PRO A 191 6.57 31.54 4.12
CA PRO A 191 5.22 32.04 4.05
C PRO A 191 4.35 31.11 3.20
N ASN A 192 3.13 30.82 3.69
CA ASN A 192 2.13 30.00 3.01
C ASN A 192 2.53 28.53 2.76
N VAL A 193 3.51 28.02 3.52
CA VAL A 193 3.86 26.59 3.47
C VAL A 193 3.57 25.98 4.83
N VAL A 194 2.57 25.10 4.86
CA VAL A 194 2.16 24.35 6.05
C VAL A 194 2.02 22.91 5.64
N MET A 195 2.40 21.96 6.49
CA MET A 195 2.07 20.55 6.27
C MET A 195 1.20 20.01 7.40
N LYS A 196 0.11 19.33 7.03
CA LYS A 196 -0.74 18.59 7.94
C LYS A 196 -0.05 17.27 8.31
N VAL A 197 0.18 17.09 9.59
CA VAL A 197 0.83 15.90 10.17
C VAL A 197 -0.12 15.27 11.16
N LYS A 198 -0.38 13.97 10.99
CA LYS A 198 -1.26 13.21 11.88
C LYS A 198 -0.48 12.73 13.11
N ARG A 199 -1.20 12.48 14.20
CA ARG A 199 -0.65 11.96 15.44
C ARG A 199 -1.27 10.60 15.75
N ASP A 200 -0.47 9.68 16.29
CA ASP A 200 -0.96 8.37 16.78
C ASP A 200 -1.39 8.42 18.27
N TYR A 201 -1.84 7.27 18.80
CA TYR A 201 -2.22 7.13 20.21
C TYR A 201 -1.06 7.32 21.19
N ALA A 202 0.17 7.10 20.76
CA ALA A 202 1.37 7.29 21.58
C ALA A 202 1.85 8.75 21.57
N GLY A 203 1.15 9.64 20.85
CA GLY A 203 1.49 11.04 20.70
C GLY A 203 2.54 11.33 19.63
N LYS A 204 2.94 10.32 18.86
CA LYS A 204 3.97 10.44 17.81
C LYS A 204 3.38 11.01 16.53
N HIS A 205 4.11 11.97 15.96
CA HIS A 205 3.79 12.58 14.69
C HIS A 205 4.21 11.70 13.52
N HIS A 206 3.34 11.58 12.52
CA HIS A 206 3.57 10.78 11.32
C HIS A 206 3.33 11.62 10.06
N PHE A 207 4.32 11.68 9.20
CA PHE A 207 4.16 12.29 7.88
C PHE A 207 3.21 11.43 7.00
N PRO A 208 2.50 12.05 6.05
CA PRO A 208 1.49 11.38 5.21
C PRO A 208 2.02 10.29 4.25
N SER A 209 3.31 9.92 4.30
CA SER A 209 3.90 8.80 3.55
C SER A 209 5.04 8.15 4.36
N HIS A 210 4.71 7.07 5.08
CA HIS A 210 5.62 6.30 5.94
C HIS A 210 6.13 5.02 5.27
N GLN A 211 5.65 4.70 4.06
CA GLN A 211 6.06 3.53 3.29
C GLN A 211 6.22 3.90 1.82
N TYR A 212 7.27 3.37 1.19
CA TYR A 212 7.52 3.51 -0.24
C TYR A 212 7.62 2.12 -0.89
N PHE A 213 6.66 1.81 -1.75
CA PHE A 213 6.58 0.52 -2.44
C PHE A 213 7.34 0.56 -3.75
N PHE A 214 8.12 -0.47 -4.04
CA PHE A 214 8.87 -0.59 -5.28
C PHE A 214 8.81 -2.00 -5.85
N ALA A 215 9.19 -2.14 -7.12
CA ALA A 215 9.24 -3.45 -7.77
C ALA A 215 10.24 -4.38 -7.09
N GLU A 216 9.93 -5.67 -7.07
CA GLU A 216 10.78 -6.70 -6.48
C GLU A 216 12.20 -6.66 -7.06
N GLY A 217 13.20 -6.72 -6.17
CA GLY A 217 14.62 -6.66 -6.56
C GLY A 217 15.19 -5.24 -6.72
N LYS A 218 14.38 -4.19 -6.51
CA LYS A 218 14.85 -2.79 -6.47
C LYS A 218 15.28 -2.31 -5.07
N ALA A 219 15.25 -3.19 -4.07
CA ALA A 219 15.60 -2.85 -2.69
C ALA A 219 16.99 -2.19 -2.57
N THR A 220 18.01 -2.70 -3.25
CA THR A 220 19.38 -2.13 -3.19
C THR A 220 19.50 -0.76 -3.85
N HIS A 221 18.63 -0.47 -4.83
CA HIS A 221 18.57 0.83 -5.49
C HIS A 221 17.96 1.88 -4.56
N PHE A 222 16.80 1.57 -3.97
CA PHE A 222 16.11 2.51 -3.07
C PHE A 222 16.69 2.57 -1.65
N ALA A 223 17.49 1.58 -1.23
CA ALA A 223 18.22 1.62 0.04
C ALA A 223 19.28 2.74 0.12
N GLN A 224 19.61 3.36 -1.01
CA GLN A 224 20.52 4.50 -1.09
C GLN A 224 19.80 5.84 -0.82
N ALA A 225 18.49 5.83 -0.62
CA ALA A 225 17.71 7.03 -0.35
C ALA A 225 18.12 7.66 0.98
N GLU A 226 18.53 8.92 0.94
CA GLU A 226 18.85 9.72 2.13
C GLU A 226 17.82 10.83 2.34
N TYR A 227 17.07 11.19 1.30
CA TYR A 227 16.05 12.22 1.37
C TYR A 227 14.75 11.81 0.66
N GLY A 228 13.63 12.39 1.11
CA GLY A 228 12.34 12.32 0.44
C GLY A 228 11.87 13.71 0.01
N GLU A 229 11.54 13.86 -1.27
CA GLU A 229 10.94 15.10 -1.81
C GLU A 229 9.42 15.03 -1.72
N PHE A 230 8.83 15.98 -1.00
CA PHE A 230 7.40 16.15 -0.88
C PHE A 230 6.92 17.37 -1.66
N LYS A 231 5.69 17.25 -2.16
CA LYS A 231 4.92 18.34 -2.72
C LYS A 231 3.78 18.69 -1.79
N VAL A 232 3.70 19.96 -1.39
CA VAL A 232 2.73 20.44 -0.40
C VAL A 232 1.86 21.52 -1.02
N ASP A 233 0.53 21.35 -0.92
CA ASP A 233 -0.42 22.36 -1.36
C ASP A 233 -0.67 23.45 -0.31
N LYS A 234 -1.44 24.47 -0.68
CA LYS A 234 -1.80 25.58 0.21
C LYS A 234 -2.68 25.15 1.39
N ASP A 235 -3.38 24.04 1.26
CA ASP A 235 -4.21 23.49 2.33
C ASP A 235 -3.38 22.62 3.29
N GLY A 236 -2.09 22.43 3.01
CA GLY A 236 -1.14 21.62 3.74
C GLY A 236 -1.28 20.11 3.54
N ASN A 237 -1.94 19.67 2.48
CA ASN A 237 -1.87 18.28 2.04
C ASN A 237 -0.51 18.06 1.38
N ALA A 238 0.17 16.99 1.79
CA ALA A 238 1.48 16.64 1.26
C ALA A 238 1.46 15.27 0.58
N VAL A 239 2.14 15.17 -0.56
CA VAL A 239 2.33 13.94 -1.32
C VAL A 239 3.83 13.74 -1.53
N LEU A 240 4.33 12.55 -1.20
CA LEU A 240 5.70 12.17 -1.52
C LEU A 240 5.83 12.03 -3.04
N LYS A 241 6.72 12.80 -3.65
CA LYS A 241 6.96 12.79 -5.10
C LYS A 241 8.00 11.74 -5.47
N GLN A 242 9.16 11.75 -4.80
CA GLN A 242 10.28 10.86 -5.10
C GLN A 242 11.27 10.77 -3.94
N LEU A 243 12.12 9.75 -4.00
CA LEU A 243 13.27 9.59 -3.11
C LEU A 243 14.53 10.12 -3.79
N LEU A 244 15.45 10.68 -3.00
CA LEU A 244 16.70 11.25 -3.47
C LEU A 244 17.89 10.60 -2.76
N ASP A 245 19.00 10.48 -3.48
CA ASP A 245 20.29 10.07 -2.92
C ASP A 245 20.97 11.21 -2.13
N LYS A 246 22.16 10.92 -1.61
CA LYS A 246 23.01 11.89 -0.89
C LYS A 246 23.30 13.18 -1.67
N ASN A 247 23.30 13.11 -3.01
CA ASN A 247 23.58 14.24 -3.89
C ASN A 247 22.31 14.99 -4.33
N LEU A 248 21.15 14.68 -3.72
CA LEU A 248 19.83 15.22 -4.09
C LEU A 248 19.40 14.84 -5.51
N THR A 249 19.91 13.71 -6.02
CA THR A 249 19.51 13.17 -7.33
C THR A 249 18.39 12.14 -7.18
N PRO A 250 17.39 12.13 -8.09
CA PRO A 250 16.29 11.17 -8.02
C PRO A 250 16.74 9.72 -8.19
N LEU A 251 16.16 8.83 -7.38
CA LEU A 251 16.30 7.37 -7.46
C LEU A 251 15.14 6.75 -8.26
#